data_AF-A0A3A5S8X5-F1
#
_entry.id   AF-A0A3A5S8X5-F1
#
_cell.length_a   1.000
_cell.length_b   1.000
_cell.length_c   1.000
_cell.angle_alpha   90.00
_cell.angle_beta   90.00
_cell.angle_gamma   90.00
#
_symmetry.space_group_name_H-M   'P 1'
#
loop_
_entity.id
_entity.type
_entity.pdbx_description
1 polymer ?
#
loop_
_entity_poly.entity_id
_entity_poly.type
_entity_poly.pdbx_seq_one_letter_code
_entity_poly.pdbx_strand_id
1 'polypeptide(L)' 'MKKLLCPQCKIAAMYVKNEQGDRLLVYVLEDGEVVPKYPEDSMEGFDLTEVFCLGCSWHGSPKRLVKR' A
#
# COMPACT_ATOMS: atom_id res chain seq x y z
N MET A 1 -13.16 0.32 -8.40
CA MET A 1 -12.97 -0.69 -7.34
C MET A 1 -12.88 -0.02 -5.97
N LYS A 2 -13.25 -0.71 -4.88
CA LYS A 2 -13.02 -0.17 -3.52
C LYS A 2 -11.59 -0.51 -3.07
N LYS A 3 -11.10 0.28 -2.11
CA LYS A 3 -9.76 0.16 -1.52
C LYS A 3 -9.83 -0.58 -0.20
N LEU A 4 -8.86 -1.43 0.07
CA LEU A 4 -8.64 -1.99 1.40
C LEU A 4 -8.01 -0.94 2.33
N LEU A 5 -8.19 -1.14 3.62
CA LEU A 5 -7.84 -0.21 4.69
C LEU A 5 -6.83 -0.83 5.65
N CYS A 6 -6.04 0.03 6.28
CA CYS A 6 -5.19 -0.34 7.39
C CYS A 6 -6.04 -1.04 8.47
N PRO A 7 -5.62 -2.21 8.99
CA PRO A 7 -6.37 -2.89 10.05
C PRO A 7 -6.45 -2.07 11.34
N GLN A 8 -5.46 -1.20 11.60
CA GLN A 8 -5.37 -0.38 12.82
C GLN A 8 -6.13 0.95 12.71
N CYS A 9 -5.72 1.84 11.80
CA CYS A 9 -6.24 3.22 11.74
C CYS A 9 -7.29 3.45 10.63
N LYS A 10 -7.66 2.41 9.87
CA LYS A 10 -8.71 2.42 8.84
C LYS A 10 -8.54 3.43 7.70
N ILE A 11 -7.33 3.92 7.43
CA ILE A 11 -7.02 4.69 6.21
C ILE A 11 -6.67 3.76 5.05
N ALA A 12 -6.91 4.21 3.81
CA ALA A 12 -6.55 3.46 2.60
C ALA A 12 -5.13 3.77 2.09
N ALA A 13 -4.53 4.90 2.49
CA ALA A 13 -3.25 5.34 1.96
C ALA A 13 -2.10 4.49 2.54
N MET A 14 -1.38 3.81 1.65
CA MET A 14 -0.23 2.97 1.95
C MET A 14 0.99 3.48 1.18
N TYR A 15 2.16 2.94 1.49
CA TYR A 15 3.34 3.07 0.66
C TYR A 15 4.15 1.77 0.63
N VAL A 16 4.91 1.58 -0.44
CA VAL A 16 5.90 0.50 -0.60
C VAL A 16 7.30 1.09 -0.58
N LYS A 17 8.33 0.25 -0.42
CA LYS A 17 9.73 0.67 -0.41
C LYS A 17 10.55 -0.08 -1.46
N ASN A 18 11.58 0.57 -1.98
CA ASN A 18 12.64 -0.09 -2.73
C ASN A 18 13.85 -0.35 -1.81
N GLU A 19 14.90 -0.99 -2.35
CA GLU A 19 16.14 -1.28 -1.61
C GLU A 19 16.89 -0.02 -1.16
N GLN A 20 16.68 1.12 -1.83
CA GLN A 20 17.28 2.42 -1.49
C GLN A 20 16.54 3.13 -0.34
N GLY A 21 15.38 2.60 0.08
CA GLY A 21 14.54 3.18 1.11
C GLY A 21 13.60 4.28 0.63
N ASP A 22 13.51 4.50 -0.69
CA ASP A 22 12.51 5.38 -1.29
C ASP A 22 11.11 4.86 -1.00
N ARG A 23 10.13 5.76 -1.00
CA ARG A 23 8.74 5.44 -0.68
C ARG A 23 7.84 5.84 -1.83
N LEU A 24 7.06 4.88 -2.32
CA LEU A 24 6.04 5.13 -3.32
C LEU A 24 4.65 4.98 -2.70
N LEU A 25 3.79 5.98 -2.87
CA LEU A 25 2.43 5.93 -2.38
C LEU A 25 1.58 4.99 -3.24
N VAL A 26 0.84 4.10 -2.59
CA VAL A 26 -0.01 3.10 -3.26
C VAL A 26 -1.38 2.99 -2.60
N TYR A 27 -2.31 2.41 -3.33
CA TYR A 27 -3.53 1.83 -2.81
C TYR A 27 -3.52 0.32 -3.01
N VAL A 28 -4.25 -0.40 -2.16
CA VAL A 28 -4.54 -1.83 -2.37
C VAL A 28 -6.03 -1.95 -2.65
N LEU A 29 -6.37 -2.59 -3.76
CA LEU A 29 -7.75 -2.83 -4.17
C LEU A 29 -8.32 -4.08 -3.48
N GLU A 30 -9.64 -4.26 -3.50
CA GLU A 30 -10.32 -5.39 -2.83
C GLU A 30 -9.93 -6.78 -3.34
N ASP A 31 -9.39 -6.87 -4.56
CA ASP A 31 -8.82 -8.09 -5.16
C ASP A 31 -7.36 -8.34 -4.74
N GLY A 32 -6.77 -7.43 -3.98
CA GLY A 32 -5.39 -7.48 -3.51
C GLY A 32 -4.39 -6.83 -4.46
N GLU A 33 -4.83 -6.22 -5.57
CA GLU A 33 -3.95 -5.50 -6.49
C GLU A 33 -3.36 -4.26 -5.81
N VAL A 34 -2.04 -4.11 -5.89
CA VAL A 34 -1.32 -2.91 -5.46
C VAL A 34 -1.19 -1.98 -6.66
N VAL A 35 -1.73 -0.77 -6.55
CA VAL A 35 -1.73 0.24 -7.62
C VAL A 35 -1.10 1.54 -7.13
N PRO A 36 -0.37 2.27 -7.98
CA PRO A 36 0.22 3.55 -7.59
C PRO A 36 -0.91 4.54 -7.27
N LYS A 37 -0.66 5.42 -6.30
CA LYS A 37 -1.61 6.48 -5.95
C LYS A 37 -1.78 7.47 -7.11
N TYR A 38 -0.67 7.79 -7.79
CA TYR A 38 -0.62 8.67 -8.95
C TYR A 38 -0.29 7.82 -10.19
N PRO A 39 -1.14 7.82 -11.24
CA PRO A 39 -0.95 6.95 -12.41
C PRO A 39 0.36 7.14 -13.17
N GLU A 40 0.99 8.30 -13.03
CA GLU A 40 2.29 8.64 -13.62
C GLU A 40 3.48 7.98 -12.90
N ASP A 41 3.30 7.49 -11.67
CA ASP A 41 4.38 6.86 -10.91
C ASP A 41 4.65 5.43 -11.39
N SER A 42 5.93 5.10 -11.57
CA SER A 42 6.37 3.73 -11.84
C SER A 42 6.53 2.94 -10.54
N MET A 43 6.04 1.71 -10.52
CA MET A 43 6.27 0.74 -9.44
C MET A 43 7.51 -0.14 -9.67
N GLU A 44 8.28 0.11 -10.74
CA GLU A 44 9.49 -0.65 -11.04
C GLU A 44 10.52 -0.51 -9.91
N GLY A 45 11.07 -1.64 -9.46
CA GLY A 45 12.08 -1.68 -8.38
C GLY A 45 11.52 -1.56 -6.96
N PHE A 46 10.21 -1.43 -6.76
CA PHE A 46 9.58 -1.45 -5.43
C PHE A 46 9.16 -2.87 -5.01
N ASP A 47 9.29 -3.18 -3.72
CA ASP A 47 8.74 -4.41 -3.15
C ASP A 47 7.23 -4.25 -2.92
N LEU A 48 6.44 -4.97 -3.69
CA LEU A 48 4.97 -4.98 -3.60
C LEU A 48 4.43 -6.05 -2.64
N THR A 49 5.30 -6.86 -2.03
CA THR A 49 4.91 -7.92 -1.10
C THR A 49 4.62 -7.41 0.30
N GLU A 50 5.14 -6.24 0.66
CA GLU A 50 4.93 -5.54 1.93
C GLU A 50 4.48 -4.10 1.72
N VAL A 51 3.42 -3.70 2.41
CA VAL A 51 2.91 -2.32 2.42
C VAL A 51 3.01 -1.72 3.82
N PHE A 52 3.26 -0.43 3.86
CA PHE A 52 3.38 0.36 5.07
C PHE A 52 2.23 1.35 5.15
N CYS A 53 1.58 1.45 6.31
CA CYS A 53 0.53 2.43 6.53
C CYS A 53 1.10 3.84 6.56
N LEU A 54 0.43 4.79 5.90
CA LEU A 54 0.84 6.19 5.92
C LEU A 54 0.51 6.90 7.25
N GLY A 55 -0.53 6.45 7.96
CA GLY A 55 -1.08 7.15 9.14
C GLY A 55 -0.75 6.53 10.49
N CYS A 56 -0.21 5.32 10.51
CA CYS A 56 0.31 4.67 11.71
C CYS A 56 1.53 3.84 11.33
N SER A 57 2.21 3.21 12.29
CA SER A 57 3.42 2.43 11.99
C SER A 57 3.16 0.99 11.52
N TRP A 58 1.91 0.59 11.28
CA TRP A 58 1.59 -0.75 10.79
C TRP A 58 2.22 -1.03 9.42
N HIS A 59 2.75 -2.23 9.25
CA HIS A 59 3.16 -2.76 7.96
C HIS A 59 2.89 -4.27 7.88
N GLY A 60 2.85 -4.78 6.65
CA GLY A 60 2.73 -6.21 6.37
C GLY A 60 2.19 -6.48 4.98
N SER A 61 1.85 -7.74 4.71
CA SER A 61 1.32 -8.14 3.40
C SER A 61 0.01 -7.41 3.05
N PRO A 62 -0.19 -7.00 1.77
CA PRO A 62 -1.45 -6.44 1.27
C PRO A 62 -2.69 -7.28 1.63
N LYS A 63 -2.54 -8.61 1.71
CA LYS A 63 -3.60 -9.56 2.09
C LYS A 63 -4.12 -9.39 3.52
N ARG A 64 -3.41 -8.67 4.38
CA ARG A 64 -3.79 -8.41 5.78
C ARG A 64 -4.59 -7.11 5.96
N LEU A 65 -4.76 -6.33 4.90
CA LEU A 65 -5.63 -5.15 4.92
C LEU A 65 -7.10 -5.58 5.00
N VAL A 66 -7.96 -4.67 5.44
CA VAL A 66 -9.37 -4.96 5.73
C VAL A 66 -10.32 -4.14 4.87
N LYS A 67 -11.52 -4.64 4.65
CA LYS A 67 -12.61 -3.83 4.07
C LYS A 67 -13.08 -2.78 5.10
N ARG A 68 -13.77 -1.76 4.60
CA ARG A 68 -14.43 -0.76 5.46
C ARG A 68 -15.48 -1.38 6.35
#